data_AF-A0A3M2L452-F1
#
_entry.id   AF-A0A3M2L452-F1
#
_cell.length_a   1.000
_cell.length_b   1.000
_cell.length_c   1.000
_cell.angle_alpha   90.00
_cell.angle_beta   90.00
_cell.angle_gamma   90.00
#
_symmetry.space_group_name_H-M   'P 1'
#
loop_
_entity.id
_entity.type
_entity.pdbx_description
1 polymer ?
#
loop_
_entity_poly.entity_id
_entity_poly.type
_entity_poly.pdbx_seq_one_letter_code
_entity_poly.pdbx_strand_id
1 'polypeptide(L)'
;MSHTRRLAFAAAALAATFAVLTGGPHPAGAPAAPPPRPPAAPTPQPGGRTTPAPHVLPFATTGKAPERLPAGPQPNAVIPEGIDGCDHAYGGVGQCIPWNFPPSVKPADRCAWLAAHGLQNIPVHGRDRHGLDKSHHGKACER
;
A
#
# COMPACT_ATOMS: atom_id res chain seq x y z
N MET A 1 46.00 21.84 -24.47
CA MET A 1 44.87 22.79 -24.45
C MET A 1 44.04 22.50 -23.21
N SER A 2 44.36 23.22 -22.13
CA SER A 2 43.62 23.25 -20.86
C SER A 2 42.16 23.62 -21.12
N HIS A 3 41.22 23.17 -20.29
CA HIS A 3 40.11 23.97 -19.73
C HIS A 3 39.41 23.16 -18.63
N THR A 4 39.87 23.39 -17.40
CA THR A 4 39.27 22.92 -16.14
C THR A 4 38.23 23.93 -15.71
N ARG A 5 36.97 23.53 -15.50
CA ARG A 5 35.98 24.36 -14.80
C ARG A 5 35.43 23.59 -13.60
N ARG A 6 35.95 23.94 -12.43
CA ARG A 6 35.37 23.65 -11.11
C ARG A 6 34.24 24.65 -10.88
N LEU A 7 33.06 24.19 -10.46
CA LEU A 7 32.02 25.05 -9.91
C LEU A 7 31.60 24.50 -8.54
N ALA A 8 31.53 25.44 -7.61
CA ALA A 8 31.65 25.25 -6.18
C ALA A 8 30.32 24.93 -5.50
N PHE A 9 30.47 24.31 -4.34
CA PHE A 9 29.47 24.01 -3.33
C PHE A 9 28.73 25.27 -2.84
N ALA A 10 27.44 25.10 -2.52
CA ALA A 10 26.77 25.92 -1.51
C ALA A 10 25.85 25.00 -0.68
N ALA A 11 26.34 24.63 0.51
CA ALA A 11 25.56 23.97 1.54
C ALA A 11 24.82 25.02 2.37
N ALA A 12 23.52 24.86 2.55
CA ALA A 12 22.74 25.62 3.52
C ALA A 12 22.07 24.63 4.48
N ALA A 13 22.67 24.49 5.66
CA ALA A 13 22.11 23.73 6.77
C ALA A 13 21.18 24.65 7.58
N LEU A 14 19.89 24.32 7.63
CA LEU A 14 18.92 24.93 8.55
C LEU A 14 18.66 23.93 9.68
N ALA A 15 19.27 24.19 10.83
CA ALA A 15 19.01 23.46 12.07
C ALA A 15 17.77 24.04 12.74
N ALA A 16 16.73 23.23 12.89
CA ALA A 16 15.54 23.58 13.69
C ALA A 16 15.64 22.93 15.07
N THR A 17 15.73 23.77 16.11
CA THR A 17 15.72 23.37 17.53
C THR A 17 14.31 23.03 17.99
N PHE A 18 14.08 21.78 18.42
CA PHE A 18 12.84 21.37 19.08
C PHE A 18 12.95 21.62 20.59
N ALA A 19 12.07 22.47 21.14
CA ALA A 19 11.90 22.64 22.57
C ALA A 19 10.95 21.56 23.12
N VAL A 20 11.44 20.74 24.05
CA VAL A 20 10.67 19.72 24.77
C VAL A 20 10.09 20.36 26.04
N LEU A 21 8.77 20.41 26.16
CA LEU A 21 8.05 20.78 27.40
C LEU A 21 7.70 19.50 28.17
N THR A 22 8.45 19.23 29.24
CA THR A 22 8.14 18.17 30.21
C THR A 22 7.16 18.70 31.26
N GLY A 23 5.88 18.33 31.16
CA GLY A 23 4.88 18.56 32.20
C GLY A 23 4.72 17.34 33.10
N GLY A 24 5.25 17.40 34.33
CA GLY A 24 5.10 16.36 35.35
C GLY A 24 3.74 16.44 36.09
N PRO A 25 3.31 15.34 36.75
CA PRO A 25 2.02 15.27 37.44
C PRO A 25 2.04 15.94 38.82
N HIS A 26 1.06 16.81 39.09
CA HIS A 26 0.78 17.30 40.45
C HIS A 26 -0.17 16.33 41.17
N PRO A 27 0.19 15.78 42.33
CA PRO A 27 -0.77 15.17 43.24
C PRO A 27 -1.37 16.27 44.13
N ALA A 28 -2.62 16.65 43.88
CA ALA A 28 -3.39 17.51 44.78
C ALA A 28 -4.36 16.65 45.60
N GLY A 29 -4.36 16.90 46.91
CA GLY A 29 -4.88 16.01 47.96
C GLY A 29 -6.37 15.67 47.87
N ALA A 30 -6.70 14.50 48.41
CA ALA A 30 -8.07 14.04 48.56
C ALA A 30 -8.84 14.92 49.58
N PRO A 31 -10.01 15.47 49.23
CA PRO A 31 -10.87 16.16 50.20
C PRO A 31 -11.50 15.15 51.18
N ALA A 32 -11.68 15.60 52.43
CA ALA A 32 -12.32 14.85 53.50
C ALA A 32 -13.73 14.36 53.11
N ALA A 33 -14.06 13.13 53.53
CA ALA A 33 -15.33 12.49 53.22
C ALA A 33 -16.53 13.22 53.86
N PRO A 34 -17.63 13.47 53.12
CA PRO A 34 -18.86 14.00 53.69
C PRO A 34 -19.58 12.96 54.57
N PRO A 35 -20.45 13.40 55.51
CA PRO A 35 -21.18 12.49 56.39
C PRO A 35 -22.11 11.55 55.60
N PRO A 36 -22.46 10.38 56.18
CA PRO A 36 -23.33 9.41 55.52
C PRO A 36 -24.72 10.00 55.26
N ARG A 37 -25.16 9.88 54.01
CA ARG A 37 -26.49 10.30 53.56
C ARG A 37 -27.55 9.33 54.11
N PRO A 38 -28.74 9.81 54.54
CA PRO A 38 -29.85 8.93 54.89
C PRO A 38 -30.25 8.05 53.69
N PRO A 39 -30.81 6.84 53.92
CA PRO A 39 -31.21 5.95 52.85
C PRO A 39 -32.24 6.63 51.94
N ALA A 40 -31.95 6.65 50.64
CA ALA A 40 -32.87 7.17 49.65
C ALA A 40 -34.14 6.31 49.62
N ALA A 41 -35.31 6.95 49.55
CA ALA A 41 -36.55 6.27 49.26
C ALA A 41 -36.45 5.56 47.89
N PRO A 42 -37.07 4.38 47.71
CA PRO A 42 -37.07 3.69 46.42
C PRO A 42 -37.77 4.57 45.37
N THR A 43 -37.01 5.00 44.36
CA THR A 43 -37.57 5.62 43.17
C THR A 43 -38.33 4.57 42.34
N PRO A 44 -39.52 4.89 41.82
CA PRO A 44 -40.19 4.02 40.85
C PRO A 44 -39.27 3.81 39.65
N GLN A 45 -38.83 2.57 39.40
CA GLN A 45 -38.09 2.25 38.18
C GLN A 45 -39.04 2.43 36.98
N PRO A 46 -38.65 3.18 35.95
CA PRO A 46 -39.38 3.18 34.69
C PRO A 46 -39.44 1.75 34.16
N GLY A 47 -40.65 1.28 33.87
CA GLY A 47 -40.92 -0.06 33.38
C GLY A 47 -39.94 -0.49 32.29
N GLY A 48 -39.49 -1.74 32.40
CA GLY A 48 -38.46 -2.33 31.53
C GLY A 48 -38.74 -2.05 30.05
N ARG A 49 -37.74 -1.51 29.36
CA ARG A 49 -37.77 -1.42 27.90
C ARG A 49 -37.66 -2.84 27.36
N THR A 50 -38.75 -3.36 26.83
CA THR A 50 -38.73 -4.59 26.03
C THR A 50 -37.96 -4.30 24.76
N THR A 51 -36.79 -4.92 24.59
CA THR A 51 -36.05 -4.89 23.33
C THR A 51 -36.92 -5.57 22.27
N PRO A 52 -37.26 -4.90 21.16
CA PRO A 52 -38.04 -5.54 20.09
C PRO A 52 -37.23 -6.72 19.51
N ALA A 53 -37.93 -7.83 19.26
CA ALA A 53 -37.30 -9.00 18.66
C ALA A 53 -36.75 -8.65 17.27
N PRO A 54 -35.60 -9.22 16.86
CA PRO A 54 -35.05 -9.00 15.53
C PRO A 54 -36.05 -9.46 14.47
N HIS A 55 -36.23 -8.64 13.44
CA HIS A 55 -37.05 -9.00 12.29
C HIS A 55 -36.28 -10.03 11.45
N VAL A 56 -36.70 -11.29 11.50
CA VAL A 56 -36.11 -12.37 10.71
C VAL A 56 -36.88 -12.50 9.39
N LEU A 57 -36.15 -12.37 8.28
CA LEU A 57 -36.74 -12.50 6.94
C LEU A 57 -37.02 -13.97 6.62
N PRO A 58 -38.11 -14.32 5.89
CA PRO A 58 -38.54 -15.70 5.67
C PRO A 58 -37.47 -16.62 5.05
N PHE A 59 -36.53 -16.07 4.28
CA PHE A 59 -35.43 -16.82 3.69
C PHE A 59 -34.45 -17.38 4.74
N ALA A 60 -34.35 -16.74 5.91
CA ALA A 60 -33.44 -17.17 6.97
C ALA A 60 -33.92 -18.44 7.68
N THR A 61 -35.21 -18.77 7.55
CA THR A 61 -35.83 -19.95 8.19
C THR A 61 -36.13 -21.09 7.22
N THR A 62 -36.08 -20.85 5.91
CA THR A 62 -36.50 -21.83 4.88
C THR A 62 -35.37 -22.30 3.96
N GLY A 63 -34.16 -21.73 4.08
CA GLY A 63 -33.02 -22.12 3.25
C GLY A 63 -32.38 -23.42 3.71
N LYS A 64 -32.67 -24.54 3.04
CA LYS A 64 -31.73 -25.67 3.00
C LYS A 64 -30.54 -25.18 2.18
N ALA A 65 -29.36 -25.05 2.80
CA ALA A 65 -28.16 -24.65 2.05
C ALA A 65 -27.96 -25.68 0.91
N PRO A 66 -27.80 -25.23 -0.35
CA PRO A 66 -27.43 -26.16 -1.40
C PRO A 66 -26.08 -26.78 -1.02
N GLU A 67 -25.99 -28.10 -1.11
CA GLU A 67 -24.73 -28.83 -1.01
C GLU A 67 -23.82 -28.30 -2.13
N ARG A 68 -22.88 -27.42 -1.78
CA ARG A 68 -21.94 -26.86 -2.75
C ARG A 68 -20.87 -27.92 -2.97
N LEU A 69 -21.02 -28.68 -4.07
CA LEU A 69 -19.96 -29.55 -4.56
C LEU A 69 -18.66 -28.72 -4.70
N PRO A 70 -17.49 -29.31 -4.41
CA PRO A 70 -16.22 -28.64 -4.70
C PRO A 70 -16.21 -28.24 -6.17
N ALA A 71 -15.99 -26.96 -6.45
CA ALA A 71 -15.77 -26.55 -7.82
C ALA A 71 -14.56 -27.33 -8.35
N GLY A 72 -14.74 -28.08 -9.44
CA GLY A 72 -13.62 -28.72 -10.13
C GLY A 72 -12.59 -27.66 -10.57
N PRO A 73 -11.37 -28.09 -10.95
CA PRO A 73 -10.35 -27.18 -11.45
C PRO A 73 -10.93 -26.34 -12.58
N GLN A 74 -11.01 -25.03 -12.37
CA GLN A 74 -11.36 -24.11 -13.44
C GLN A 74 -10.14 -23.96 -14.35
N PRO A 75 -10.31 -23.90 -15.68
CA PRO A 75 -9.21 -23.55 -16.55
C PRO A 75 -8.68 -22.18 -16.12
N ASN A 76 -7.36 -22.05 -16.04
CA ASN A 76 -6.74 -20.76 -15.77
C ASN A 76 -7.23 -19.77 -16.84
N ALA A 77 -7.70 -18.61 -16.39
CA ALA A 77 -8.05 -17.54 -17.30
C ALA A 77 -6.80 -17.18 -18.12
N VAL A 78 -6.92 -17.21 -19.45
CA VAL A 78 -5.85 -16.75 -20.34
C VAL A 78 -5.86 -15.23 -20.29
N ILE A 79 -4.83 -14.65 -19.67
CA ILE A 79 -4.64 -13.20 -19.63
C ILE A 79 -3.69 -12.81 -20.77
N PRO A 80 -4.12 -11.95 -21.71
CA PRO A 80 -3.24 -11.44 -22.74
C PRO A 80 -2.03 -10.72 -22.14
N GLU A 81 -0.86 -10.93 -22.73
CA GLU A 81 0.34 -10.18 -22.33
C GLU A 81 0.12 -8.67 -22.55
N GLY A 82 0.56 -7.85 -21.61
CA GLY A 82 0.50 -6.39 -21.73
C GLY A 82 -0.87 -5.76 -21.50
N ILE A 83 -1.85 -6.50 -20.99
CA ILE A 83 -3.21 -5.98 -20.77
C ILE A 83 -3.27 -4.78 -19.81
N ASP A 84 -2.33 -4.69 -18.87
CA ASP A 84 -2.16 -3.58 -17.93
C ASP A 84 -1.17 -2.52 -18.42
N GLY A 85 -0.67 -2.65 -19.65
CA GLY A 85 0.34 -1.77 -20.22
C GLY A 85 1.75 -2.01 -19.65
N CYS A 86 1.94 -3.03 -18.82
CA CYS A 86 3.23 -3.43 -18.28
C CYS A 86 3.74 -4.70 -18.95
N ASP A 87 5.05 -4.76 -19.15
CA ASP A 87 5.74 -5.96 -19.60
C ASP A 87 6.32 -6.71 -18.40
N HIS A 88 5.58 -7.72 -17.97
CA HIS A 88 5.93 -8.60 -16.85
C HIS A 88 7.11 -9.54 -17.15
N ALA A 89 7.62 -9.56 -18.39
CA ALA A 89 8.86 -10.25 -18.73
C ALA A 89 10.10 -9.52 -18.18
N TYR A 90 9.95 -8.34 -17.58
CA TYR A 90 11.06 -7.54 -17.06
C TYR A 90 10.81 -7.11 -15.62
N GLY A 91 11.85 -7.17 -14.80
CA GLY A 91 11.79 -6.68 -13.42
C GLY A 91 11.16 -7.66 -12.45
N GLY A 92 10.92 -7.18 -11.23
CA GLY A 92 10.22 -7.93 -10.19
C GLY A 92 8.72 -7.62 -10.11
N VAL A 93 8.05 -8.20 -9.11
CA VAL A 93 6.58 -8.23 -8.91
C VAL A 93 5.89 -6.85 -8.80
N GLY A 94 6.65 -5.76 -8.70
CA GLY A 94 6.13 -4.38 -8.64
C GLY A 94 6.77 -3.44 -9.67
N GLN A 95 7.56 -3.96 -10.61
CA GLN A 95 8.27 -3.16 -11.59
C GLN A 95 7.53 -3.20 -12.92
N CYS A 96 7.11 -2.04 -13.41
CA CYS A 96 6.43 -1.93 -14.70
C CYS A 96 7.40 -1.40 -15.76
N ILE A 97 7.76 -2.25 -16.72
CA ILE A 97 8.37 -1.80 -17.97
C ILE A 97 7.24 -1.52 -18.97
N PRO A 98 7.21 -0.36 -19.66
CA PRO A 98 6.11 -0.05 -20.56
C PRO A 98 5.98 -1.09 -21.67
N TRP A 99 4.80 -1.68 -21.80
CA TRP A 99 4.49 -2.61 -22.89
C TRP A 99 4.71 -1.94 -24.26
N ASN A 100 4.40 -0.65 -24.34
CA ASN A 100 4.70 0.23 -25.45
C ASN A 100 5.50 1.42 -24.93
N PHE A 101 6.73 1.59 -25.43
CA PHE A 101 7.50 2.81 -25.16
C PHE A 101 6.88 4.01 -25.85
N PRO A 102 7.05 5.23 -25.31
CA PRO A 102 6.60 6.45 -26.01
C PRO A 102 7.19 6.49 -27.42
N PRO A 103 6.43 6.99 -28.42
CA PRO A 103 6.85 6.96 -29.82
C PRO A 103 8.12 7.77 -30.10
N SER A 104 8.46 8.72 -29.23
CA SER A 104 9.70 9.48 -29.29
C SER A 104 10.94 8.69 -28.86
N VAL A 105 10.77 7.55 -28.17
CA VAL A 105 11.88 6.73 -27.66
C VAL A 105 12.23 5.64 -28.66
N LYS A 106 13.39 5.80 -29.31
CA LYS A 106 13.90 4.79 -30.23
C LYS A 106 14.37 3.55 -29.47
N PRO A 107 14.39 2.35 -30.09
CA PRO A 107 14.87 1.13 -29.45
C PRO A 107 16.26 1.26 -28.81
N ALA A 108 17.18 1.96 -29.47
CA ALA A 108 18.53 2.19 -28.95
C ALA A 108 18.56 3.05 -27.68
N ASP A 109 17.57 3.92 -27.48
CA ASP A 109 17.51 4.88 -26.38
C ASP A 109 16.67 4.38 -25.20
N ARG A 110 16.04 3.20 -25.31
CA ARG A 110 15.13 2.66 -24.29
C ARG A 110 15.80 2.50 -22.94
N CYS A 111 17.04 1.98 -22.89
CA CYS A 111 17.75 1.85 -21.61
C CYS A 111 18.10 3.20 -20.98
N ALA A 112 18.43 4.22 -21.77
CA ALA A 112 18.65 5.56 -21.25
C ALA A 112 17.34 6.16 -20.71
N TRP A 113 16.23 5.96 -21.43
CA TRP A 113 14.91 6.37 -20.98
C TRP A 113 14.51 5.68 -19.67
N LEU A 114 14.70 4.36 -19.57
CA LEU A 114 14.42 3.59 -18.36
C LEU A 114 15.28 4.07 -17.17
N ALA A 115 16.57 4.30 -17.40
CA ALA A 115 17.47 4.79 -16.37
C ALA A 115 17.05 6.17 -15.83
N ALA A 116 16.55 7.06 -16.70
CA ALA A 116 16.00 8.37 -16.31
C ALA A 116 14.72 8.25 -15.47
N HIS A 117 14.01 7.13 -15.56
CA HIS A 117 12.83 6.80 -14.75
C HIS A 117 13.16 5.90 -13.55
N GLY A 118 14.44 5.76 -13.21
CA GLY A 118 14.89 4.99 -12.05
C GLY A 118 14.89 3.47 -12.24
N LEU A 119 14.75 2.99 -13.49
CA LEU A 119 14.72 1.57 -13.83
C LEU A 119 16.09 1.17 -14.40
N GLN A 120 16.84 0.38 -13.63
CA GLN A 120 18.20 -0.10 -13.97
C GLN A 120 18.37 -1.54 -13.44
N ASN A 121 19.32 -2.29 -13.99
CA ASN A 121 19.61 -3.69 -13.58
C ASN A 121 18.36 -4.57 -13.60
N ILE A 122 17.66 -4.57 -14.73
CA ILE A 122 16.31 -5.12 -14.82
C ILE A 122 16.42 -6.61 -15.16
N PRO A 123 16.06 -7.56 -14.26
CA PRO A 123 16.06 -8.97 -14.61
C PRO A 123 15.08 -9.23 -15.76
N VAL A 124 15.44 -10.17 -16.65
CA VAL A 124 14.58 -10.59 -17.76
C VAL A 124 14.08 -11.99 -17.50
N HIS A 125 12.75 -12.14 -17.51
CA HIS A 125 12.02 -13.37 -17.29
C HIS A 125 11.30 -13.76 -18.58
N GLY A 126 11.83 -14.75 -19.29
CA GLY A 126 11.24 -15.19 -20.56
C GLY A 126 11.74 -14.39 -21.76
N ARG A 127 10.82 -13.93 -22.61
CA ARG A 127 11.15 -13.34 -23.91
C ARG A 127 11.54 -11.86 -23.77
N ASP A 128 12.74 -11.51 -24.23
CA ASP A 128 13.21 -10.12 -24.36
C ASP A 128 12.51 -9.39 -25.54
N ARG A 129 11.21 -9.10 -25.43
CA ARG A 129 10.43 -8.46 -26.52
C ARG A 129 11.01 -7.11 -26.93
N HIS A 130 11.57 -6.37 -25.98
CA HIS A 130 12.06 -5.02 -26.18
C HIS A 130 13.53 -4.95 -26.62
N GLY A 131 14.25 -6.06 -26.62
CA GLY A 131 15.69 -6.10 -26.95
C GLY A 131 16.54 -5.30 -25.97
N LEU A 132 16.17 -5.33 -24.68
CA LEU A 132 16.86 -4.56 -23.63
C LEU A 132 18.05 -5.32 -23.05
N ASP A 133 18.08 -6.66 -23.18
CA ASP A 133 19.24 -7.49 -22.86
C ASP A 133 19.94 -7.93 -24.16
N LYS A 134 20.77 -7.03 -24.68
CA LYS A 134 21.55 -7.27 -25.92
C LYS A 134 22.55 -8.42 -25.79
N SER A 135 22.90 -8.77 -24.57
CA SER A 135 23.91 -9.76 -24.18
C SER A 135 23.31 -11.14 -23.90
N HIS A 136 21.98 -11.24 -23.79
CA HIS A 136 21.23 -12.48 -23.55
C HIS A 136 21.68 -13.27 -22.30
N HIS A 137 21.95 -12.56 -21.20
CA HIS A 137 22.38 -13.17 -19.94
C HIS A 137 21.35 -13.01 -18.81
N GLY A 138 20.13 -12.56 -19.15
CA GLY A 138 19.00 -12.47 -18.24
C GLY A 138 18.90 -11.14 -17.49
N LYS A 139 19.63 -10.11 -17.95
CA LYS A 139 19.59 -8.77 -17.36
C LYS A 139 19.62 -7.71 -18.45
N ALA A 140 18.65 -6.81 -18.37
CA ALA A 140 18.44 -5.71 -19.27
C ALA A 140 19.05 -4.42 -18.70
N CYS A 141 19.54 -3.59 -19.62
CA CYS A 141 20.04 -2.25 -19.33
C CYS A 141 21.12 -2.23 -18.23
N GLU A 142 22.07 -3.15 -18.36
CA GLU A 142 23.39 -3.11 -17.74
C GLU A 142 24.01 -1.73 -18.01
N ARG A 143 24.43 -0.99 -16.96
CA ARG A 143 25.06 0.32 -17.13
C ARG A 143 26.52 0.17 -17.57
#